data_AF-A0A6P8K424-F1
#
_entry.id   AF-A0A6P8K424-F1
#
_cell.length_a   1.000
_cell.length_b   1.000
_cell.length_c   1.000
_cell.angle_alpha   90.00
_cell.angle_beta   90.00
_cell.angle_gamma   90.00
#
_symmetry.space_group_name_H-M   'P 1'
#
loop_
_entity.id
_entity.type
_entity.pdbx_description
1 polymer ?
#
loop_
_entity_poly.entity_id
_entity_poly.type
_entity_poly.pdbx_seq_one_letter_code
_entity_poly.pdbx_strand_id
1 'polypeptide(L)' 'MDYVILVKRRCLQPLDVGKGKAYLRNWFYNSTSQRCQRFIFYGGASNGNNFHTQARCRKICLASVSLPINLNSTGA' A
#
# COMPACT_ATOMS: atom_id res chain seq x y z
N MET A 1 21.35 10.83 3.15
CA MET A 1 20.03 11.17 3.73
C MET A 1 19.11 10.00 3.43
N ASP A 2 19.20 8.96 4.24
CA ASP A 2 18.53 7.69 3.98
C ASP A 2 17.10 7.75 4.50
N TYR A 3 16.14 7.88 3.58
CA TYR A 3 14.74 7.69 3.89
C TYR A 3 14.39 6.22 3.66
N VAL A 4 14.02 5.51 4.72
CA VAL A 4 13.50 4.16 4.61
C VAL A 4 12.00 4.25 4.32
N ILE A 5 11.57 3.64 3.23
CA ILE A 5 10.14 3.51 2.91
C ILE A 5 9.60 2.29 3.65
N LEU A 6 8.68 2.54 4.58
CA LEU A 6 7.97 1.47 5.28
C LEU A 6 6.65 1.17 4.57
N VAL A 7 6.54 -0.05 4.05
CA VAL A 7 5.32 -0.57 3.42
C VAL A 7 4.52 -1.38 4.44
N LYS A 8 3.29 -0.95 4.74
CA LYS A 8 2.40 -1.68 5.67
C LYS A 8 2.02 -3.05 5.09
N ARG A 9 1.89 -4.10 5.93
CA ARG A 9 1.53 -5.47 5.51
C ARG A 9 0.29 -5.55 4.59
N ARG A 10 -0.73 -4.74 4.86
CA ARG A 10 -1.94 -4.63 4.02
C ARG A 10 -1.63 -4.27 2.56
N CYS A 11 -0.62 -3.44 2.33
CA CYS A 11 -0.22 -3.02 0.99
C CYS A 11 0.53 -4.12 0.22
N LEU A 12 0.98 -5.16 0.91
CA LEU A 12 1.66 -6.32 0.30
C LEU A 12 0.68 -7.43 -0.09
N GLN A 13 -0.62 -7.26 0.19
CA GLN A 13 -1.64 -8.19 -0.28
C GLN A 13 -1.75 -8.13 -1.82
N PRO A 14 -2.08 -9.25 -2.48
CA PRO A 14 -2.25 -9.29 -3.94
C PRO A 14 -3.38 -8.36 -4.39
N LEU A 15 -3.42 -8.04 -5.68
CA LEU A 15 -4.57 -7.34 -6.25
C LEU A 15 -5.83 -8.20 -6.11
N ASP A 16 -6.90 -7.61 -5.59
CA ASP A 16 -8.19 -8.27 -5.36
C ASP A 16 -9.29 -7.46 -6.04
N VAL A 17 -9.79 -7.98 -7.17
CA VAL A 17 -10.86 -7.36 -7.95
C VAL A 17 -12.24 -7.49 -7.29
N GLY A 18 -12.37 -8.26 -6.20
CA GLY A 18 -13.64 -8.53 -5.55
C GLY A 18 -14.53 -9.50 -6.35
N LYS A 19 -15.65 -9.89 -5.75
CA LYS A 19 -16.64 -10.82 -6.33
C LYS A 19 -18.01 -10.18 -6.58
N GLY A 20 -18.12 -8.86 -6.45
CA GLY A 20 -19.35 -8.12 -6.69
C GLY A 20 -19.63 -7.89 -8.19
N LYS A 21 -20.51 -6.92 -8.47
CA LYS A 21 -20.93 -6.53 -9.83
C LYS A 21 -20.81 -5.03 -10.11
N ALA A 22 -20.16 -4.28 -9.23
CA ALA A 22 -19.94 -2.85 -9.39
C ALA A 22 -18.82 -2.59 -10.42
N TYR A 23 -18.59 -1.33 -10.82
CA TYR A 23 -17.47 -0.96 -11.68
C TYR A 23 -16.76 0.27 -11.12
N LEU A 24 -15.89 0.04 -10.12
CA LEU A 24 -15.26 1.10 -9.34
C LEU A 24 -13.79 1.26 -9.71
N ARG A 25 -13.39 2.48 -10.08
CA ARG A 25 -11.98 2.82 -10.33
C ARG A 25 -11.27 3.09 -9.00
N ASN A 26 -10.61 2.06 -8.48
CA ASN A 26 -9.85 2.13 -7.24
C ASN A 26 -8.34 2.01 -7.51
N TRP A 27 -7.57 2.04 -6.43
CA TRP A 27 -6.11 2.01 -6.42
C TRP A 27 -5.60 0.91 -5.50
N PHE A 28 -4.54 0.22 -5.91
CA PHE A 28 -3.81 -0.73 -5.08
C PHE A 28 -2.32 -0.40 -5.13
N TYR A 29 -1.57 -0.82 -4.12
CA TYR A 29 -0.12 -0.78 -4.15
C TYR A 29 0.42 -2.00 -4.89
N ASN A 30 1.15 -1.77 -5.97
CA ASN A 30 1.89 -2.79 -6.70
C ASN A 30 3.33 -2.82 -6.17
N SER A 31 3.69 -3.88 -5.45
CA SER A 31 5.02 -4.05 -4.85
C SER A 31 6.14 -4.24 -5.88
N THR A 32 5.85 -4.85 -7.03
CA THR A 32 6.81 -5.03 -8.13
C THR A 32 7.24 -3.69 -8.71
N SER A 33 6.28 -2.81 -8.98
CA SER A 33 6.57 -1.46 -9.50
C SER A 33 6.79 -0.41 -8.41
N GLN A 34 6.59 -0.78 -7.14
CA GLN A 34 6.63 0.10 -5.96
C GLN A 34 5.72 1.34 -6.10
N ARG A 35 4.55 1.19 -6.75
CA ARG A 35 3.66 2.30 -7.09
C ARG A 35 2.21 1.96 -6.81
N CYS A 36 1.45 2.99 -6.46
CA CYS A 36 -0.01 2.93 -6.45
C CYS A 36 -0.55 3.01 -7.89
N GLN A 37 -1.21 1.94 -8.33
CA GLN A 37 -1.76 1.77 -9.67
C GLN A 37 -3.29 1.68 -9.64
N ARG A 38 -3.95 2.12 -10.71
CA ARG A 38 -5.41 2.01 -10.86
C ARG A 38 -5.79 0.58 -11.25
N PHE A 39 -6.95 0.15 -10.79
CA PHE A 39 -7.60 -1.08 -11.23
C PHE A 39 -9.12 -0.97 -11.10
N ILE A 40 -9.85 -1.92 -11.70
CA ILE A 40 -11.30 -2.04 -11.52
C ILE A 40 -11.58 -2.96 -10.35
N PHE A 41 -12.33 -2.44 -9.38
CA PHE A 41 -12.87 -3.21 -8.27
C PHE A 41 -14.37 -3.43 -8.49
N TYR A 42 -14.78 -4.70 -8.49
CA TYR A 42 -16.16 -5.11 -8.69
C TYR A 42 -17.01 -5.03 -7.42
N GLY A 43 -16.44 -4.58 -6.29
CA GLY A 43 -17.15 -4.50 -5.02
C GLY A 43 -17.11 -5.81 -4.22
N GLY A 44 -17.70 -5.78 -3.03
CA GLY A 44 -17.68 -6.88 -2.08
C GLY A 44 -16.57 -6.74 -1.03
N ALA A 45 -16.20 -7.86 -0.39
CA ALA A 45 -15.09 -7.89 0.54
C ALA A 45 -13.77 -7.58 -0.19
N SER A 46 -12.85 -6.91 0.50
CA SER A 46 -11.53 -6.60 -0.01
C SER A 46 -10.46 -6.98 1.01
N ASN A 47 -9.32 -7.47 0.54
CA ASN A 47 -8.13 -7.72 1.37
C ASN A 47 -7.46 -6.46 1.96
N GLY A 48 -7.96 -5.27 1.60
CA GLY A 48 -7.50 -3.98 2.12
C GLY A 48 -6.41 -3.30 1.29
N ASN A 49 -5.80 -3.96 0.29
CA ASN A 49 -4.97 -3.29 -0.71
C ASN A 49 -5.85 -2.64 -1.79
N ASN A 50 -6.76 -1.76 -1.35
CA ASN A 50 -7.81 -1.19 -2.17
C ASN A 50 -8.20 0.17 -1.61
N PHE A 51 -8.00 1.22 -2.40
CA PHE A 51 -8.17 2.62 -1.98
C PHE A 51 -8.91 3.42 -3.05
N HIS A 52 -9.82 4.30 -2.64
CA HIS A 52 -10.61 5.12 -3.58
C HIS A 52 -9.77 6.20 -4.30
N THR A 53 -8.62 6.59 -3.76
CA THR A 53 -7.77 7.63 -4.37
C THR A 53 -6.29 7.25 -4.32
N GLN A 54 -5.52 7.76 -5.30
CA GLN A 54 -4.06 7.57 -5.35
C GLN A 54 -3.39 8.13 -4.11
N ALA A 55 -3.83 9.31 -3.66
CA ALA A 55 -3.27 9.98 -2.50
C ALA A 55 -3.43 9.13 -1.23
N ARG A 56 -4.61 8.49 -1.05
CA ARG A 56 -4.84 7.59 0.08
C ARG A 56 -3.95 6.36 0.02
N CYS A 57 -3.82 5.74 -1.16
CA CYS A 57 -2.91 4.61 -1.36
C CYS A 57 -1.47 4.99 -1.02
N ARG A 58 -0.96 6.10 -1.57
CA ARG A 58 0.41 6.57 -1.31
C ARG A 58 0.64 6.88 0.17
N LYS A 59 -0.27 7.62 0.81
CA LYS A 59 -0.16 7.97 2.23
C LYS A 59 -0.08 6.74 3.14
N ILE A 60 -0.81 5.67 2.79
CA ILE A 60 -0.87 4.45 3.62
C ILE A 60 0.31 3.52 3.32
N CYS A 61 0.68 3.37 2.05
CA CYS A 61 1.61 2.33 1.60
C CYS A 61 3.05 2.82 1.38
N LEU A 62 3.26 4.13 1.23
CA LEU A 62 4.56 4.74 0.97
C LEU A 62 4.90 5.76 2.06
N ALA A 63 4.75 5.37 3.33
CA ALA A 63 5.16 6.21 4.43
C ALA A 63 6.69 6.26 4.50
N SER A 64 7.27 7.45 4.33
CA SER A 64 8.68 7.70 4.61
C SER A 64 8.87 7.92 6.10
N VAL A 65 9.81 7.19 6.69
CA VAL A 65 10.29 7.50 8.05
C VAL A 65 11.70 8.08 7.92
N SER A 66 11.88 9.32 8.35
CA SER A 66 13.20 9.87 8.63
C SER A 66 13.63 9.38 10.01
N LEU A 67 14.38 8.28 10.07
CA LEU A 67 14.96 7.82 11.33
C LEU A 67 16.34 8.47 11.52
N PRO A 68 16.65 9.09 12.67
CA PRO A 68 18.03 9.30 13.10
C PRO A 68 18.53 7.99 13.71
N ILE A 69 19.11 7.09 12.91
CA ILE A 69 19.64 5.82 13.44
C ILE A 69 21.12 6.00 13.82
N ASN A 70 21.44 5.93 15.10
CA ASN A 70 22.76 5.45 15.54
C ASN A 70 22.60 3.95 15.78
N LEU A 71 23.15 3.13 14.88
CA LEU A 71 23.00 1.67 14.81
C LEU A 71 23.80 0.92 15.89
N ASN A 72 23.76 1.38 17.15
CA ASN A 72 24.43 0.75 18.30
C ASN A 72 23.47 0.45 19.47
N SER A 73 22.20 0.13 19.20
CA SER A 73 21.32 -0.46 20.20
C SER A 73 21.17 -1.96 19.91
N THR A 74 22.02 -2.75 20.54
CA THR A 74 21.82 -4.17 20.80
C THR A 74 20.39 -4.39 21.33
N GLY A 75 19.55 -5.03 20.54
CA GLY A 75 18.26 -5.54 21.01
C GLY A 75 18.50 -6.74 21.92
N ALA A 76 18.14 -6.59 23.20
CA ALA A 76 17.87 -7.68 24.12
C ALA A 76 16.40 -8.12 23.97
#